data_AF-Q35610-F1
#
_entry.id   AF-Q35610-F1
#
_cell.length_a   1.000
_cell.length_b   1.000
_cell.length_c   1.000
_cell.angle_alpha   90.00
_cell.angle_beta   90.00
_cell.angle_gamma   90.00
#
_symmetry.space_group_name_H-M   'P 1'
#
loop_
_entity.id
_entity.type
_entity.pdbx_description
1 polymer ?
#
loop_
_entity_poly.entity_id
_entity_poly.type
_entity_poly.pdbx_seq_one_letter_code
_entity_poly.pdbx_strand_id
1 'polypeptide(L)'
;RKSHPLMKMVNHAFIDLPAPPNISSWWNFGSLLGVCLIIQISTGLFLSMHYTSDTLTAFSSVTHICRDVNYGWLIRYMHANGASLFFICLYLHIGRGIYY
;
A
#
# COMPACT_ATOMS: atom_id res chain seq x y z
N ARG A 1 17.41 13.15 -17.95
CA ARG A 1 16.58 13.34 -16.73
C ARG A 1 15.92 14.73 -16.62
N LYS A 2 16.64 15.84 -16.91
CA LYS A 2 16.11 17.20 -16.66
C LYS A 2 15.32 17.85 -17.82
N SER A 3 15.45 17.36 -19.05
CA SER A 3 14.83 17.96 -20.25
C SER A 3 13.47 17.38 -20.60
N HIS A 4 13.34 16.05 -20.64
CA HIS A 4 12.09 15.38 -20.99
C HIS A 4 10.98 15.71 -19.97
N PRO A 5 9.79 16.19 -20.37
CA PRO A 5 8.76 16.69 -19.45
C PRO A 5 8.36 15.70 -18.34
N LEU A 6 8.11 14.43 -18.67
CA LEU A 6 7.78 13.40 -17.68
C LEU A 6 8.95 13.12 -16.72
N MET A 7 10.17 13.00 -17.27
CA MET A 7 11.35 12.67 -16.48
C MET A 7 11.77 13.85 -15.59
N LYS A 8 11.50 15.08 -16.03
CA LYS A 8 11.73 16.30 -15.25
C LYS A 8 10.87 16.29 -13.99
N MET A 9 9.60 15.93 -14.07
CA MET A 9 8.71 15.81 -12.91
C MET A 9 9.22 14.78 -11.91
N VAL A 10 9.54 13.57 -12.38
CA VAL A 10 10.13 12.51 -11.53
C VAL A 10 11.43 12.97 -10.90
N ASN A 11 12.30 13.63 -11.67
CA ASN A 11 13.59 14.09 -11.18
C ASN A 11 13.47 15.09 -10.03
N HIS A 12 12.58 16.07 -10.13
CA HIS A 12 12.39 17.06 -9.07
C HIS A 12 11.71 16.50 -7.82
N ALA A 13 10.87 15.47 -7.96
CA ALA A 13 10.15 14.88 -6.84
C ALA A 13 10.91 13.74 -6.13
N PHE A 14 11.74 12.97 -6.83
CA PHE A 14 12.35 11.74 -6.30
C PHE A 14 13.88 11.69 -6.33
N ILE A 15 14.55 12.37 -7.27
CA ILE A 15 15.99 12.18 -7.51
C ILE A 15 16.79 13.38 -6.99
N ASP A 16 16.57 14.55 -7.59
CA ASP A 16 17.25 15.80 -7.24
C ASP A 16 16.37 16.63 -6.27
N LEU A 17 15.68 15.99 -5.33
CA LEU A 17 14.89 16.65 -4.29
C LEU A 17 15.83 17.08 -3.14
N PRO A 18 15.94 18.37 -2.81
CA PRO A 18 16.70 18.80 -1.65
C PRO A 18 15.96 18.42 -0.35
N ALA A 19 16.50 17.46 0.40
CA ALA A 19 15.97 17.04 1.69
C ALA A 19 16.87 17.55 2.85
N PRO A 20 16.31 17.92 4.02
CA PRO A 20 17.10 18.27 5.18
C PRO A 20 17.99 17.09 5.61
N PRO A 21 19.27 17.31 5.98
CA PRO A 21 20.20 16.23 6.31
C PRO A 21 19.90 15.53 7.63
N ASN A 22 19.08 16.14 8.50
CA ASN A 22 18.79 15.70 9.86
C ASN A 22 17.37 15.13 10.05
N ILE A 23 16.74 14.63 8.98
CA ILE A 23 15.45 13.92 9.10
C ILE A 23 15.62 12.62 9.90
N SER A 24 14.71 12.39 10.85
CA SER A 24 14.73 11.17 11.69
C SER A 24 13.95 10.02 11.04
N SER A 25 13.97 8.84 11.67
CA SER A 25 13.25 7.66 11.19
C SER A 25 11.74 7.89 10.99
N TRP A 26 11.14 8.85 11.69
CA TRP A 26 9.72 9.20 11.59
C TRP A 26 9.31 9.72 10.20
N TRP A 27 10.26 10.20 9.39
CA TRP A 27 9.97 10.69 8.04
C TRP A 27 9.70 9.56 7.04
N ASN A 28 10.13 8.32 7.35
CA ASN A 28 9.93 7.15 6.49
C ASN A 28 8.45 6.77 6.31
N PHE A 29 7.59 7.06 7.29
CA PHE A 29 6.19 6.63 7.25
C PHE A 29 5.39 7.18 6.07
N GLY A 30 5.81 8.30 5.46
CA GLY A 30 5.19 8.78 4.22
C GLY A 30 5.43 7.83 3.04
N SER A 31 6.68 7.40 2.84
CA SER A 31 7.02 6.42 1.80
C SER A 31 6.40 5.05 2.05
N LEU A 32 6.37 4.60 3.30
CA LEU A 32 5.74 3.34 3.71
C LEU A 32 4.24 3.34 3.41
N LEU A 33 3.53 4.45 3.63
CA LEU A 33 2.11 4.59 3.25
C LEU A 33 1.91 4.44 1.73
N GLY A 34 2.79 5.03 0.93
CA GLY A 34 2.78 4.86 -0.53
C GLY A 34 2.94 3.40 -0.95
N VAL A 35 3.89 2.68 -0.33
CA VAL A 35 4.08 1.24 -0.57
C VAL A 35 2.86 0.43 -0.11
N CYS A 36 2.31 0.72 1.08
CA CYS A 36 1.11 0.05 1.57
C CYS A 36 -0.06 0.24 0.61
N LEU A 37 -0.25 1.43 0.05
CA LEU A 37 -1.31 1.70 -0.92
C LEU A 37 -1.16 0.85 -2.19
N ILE A 38 0.06 0.76 -2.74
CA ILE A 38 0.33 -0.07 -3.93
C ILE A 38 0.05 -1.54 -3.64
N ILE A 39 0.46 -2.05 -2.47
CA ILE A 39 0.18 -3.42 -2.04
C ILE A 39 -1.32 -3.66 -1.90
N GLN A 40 -2.07 -2.75 -1.29
CA GLN A 40 -3.52 -2.91 -1.10
C GLN A 40 -4.28 -2.88 -2.44
N ILE A 41 -3.93 -1.97 -3.36
CA ILE A 41 -4.57 -1.90 -4.68
C ILE A 41 -4.29 -3.17 -5.49
N SER A 42 -3.02 -3.60 -5.55
CA SER A 42 -2.65 -4.79 -6.32
C SER A 42 -3.30 -6.05 -5.74
N THR A 43 -3.15 -6.32 -4.45
CA THR A 43 -3.77 -7.49 -3.81
C THR A 43 -5.30 -7.44 -3.85
N GLY A 44 -5.91 -6.27 -3.66
CA GLY A 44 -7.36 -6.10 -3.74
C GLY A 44 -7.92 -6.37 -5.13
N LEU A 45 -7.20 -5.96 -6.18
CA LEU A 45 -7.55 -6.26 -7.57
C LEU A 45 -7.49 -7.75 -7.88
N PHE A 46 -6.49 -8.48 -7.39
CA PHE A 46 -6.44 -9.94 -7.56
C PHE A 46 -7.53 -10.67 -6.75
N LEU A 47 -7.86 -10.19 -5.54
CA LEU A 47 -8.95 -10.75 -4.76
C LEU A 47 -10.31 -10.52 -5.41
N SER A 48 -10.54 -9.34 -5.99
CA SER A 48 -11.83 -9.01 -6.62
C SER A 48 -12.13 -9.86 -7.85
N MET A 49 -11.12 -10.37 -8.55
CA MET A 49 -11.29 -11.31 -9.68
C MET A 49 -11.93 -12.65 -9.26
N HIS A 50 -11.86 -13.01 -7.98
CA HIS A 50 -12.34 -14.29 -7.45
C HIS A 50 -13.45 -14.13 -6.38
N TYR A 51 -13.77 -12.90 -6.00
CA TYR A 51 -14.78 -12.60 -4.99
C TYR A 51 -16.17 -12.45 -5.63
N THR A 52 -17.21 -12.91 -4.93
CA THR A 52 -18.61 -12.70 -5.33
C THR A 52 -19.32 -11.87 -4.27
N SER A 53 -19.97 -10.77 -4.66
CA SER A 53 -20.58 -9.81 -3.73
C SER A 53 -21.99 -10.18 -3.25
N ASP A 54 -22.56 -11.28 -3.75
CA ASP A 54 -23.88 -11.77 -3.35
C ASP A 54 -23.85 -12.34 -1.92
N THR A 55 -24.86 -12.02 -1.11
CA THR A 55 -24.85 -12.33 0.33
C THR A 55 -24.87 -13.83 0.62
N LEU A 56 -25.39 -14.66 -0.31
CA LEU A 56 -25.41 -16.11 -0.16
C LEU A 56 -24.03 -16.74 -0.46
N THR A 57 -23.19 -16.08 -1.26
CA THR A 57 -21.92 -16.62 -1.77
C THR A 57 -20.68 -15.82 -1.33
N ALA A 58 -20.83 -14.69 -0.67
CA ALA A 58 -19.73 -13.82 -0.24
C ALA A 58 -18.71 -14.57 0.64
N PHE A 59 -19.18 -15.28 1.66
CA PHE A 59 -18.28 -16.02 2.56
C PHE A 59 -17.61 -17.20 1.84
N SER A 60 -18.36 -17.98 1.06
CA SER A 60 -17.83 -19.14 0.36
C SER A 60 -16.81 -18.73 -0.72
N SER A 61 -16.99 -17.60 -1.40
CA SER A 61 -16.01 -17.08 -2.36
C SER A 61 -14.68 -16.72 -1.69
N VAL A 62 -14.68 -16.15 -0.48
CA VAL A 62 -13.45 -15.89 0.30
C VAL A 62 -12.77 -17.21 0.70
N THR A 63 -13.54 -18.24 1.06
CA THR A 63 -12.96 -19.56 1.35
C THR A 63 -12.35 -20.22 0.12
N HIS A 64 -13.01 -20.08 -1.03
CA HIS A 64 -12.51 -20.55 -2.33
C HIS A 64 -11.18 -19.86 -2.70
N ILE A 65 -11.10 -18.52 -2.52
CA ILE A 65 -9.83 -17.79 -2.68
C ILE A 65 -8.71 -18.40 -1.82
N CYS A 66 -8.99 -18.72 -0.56
CA CYS A 66 -7.94 -19.20 0.33
C CYS A 66 -7.52 -20.65 0.06
N ARG A 67 -8.40 -21.50 -0.46
CA ARG A 67 -8.18 -22.94 -0.57
C ARG A 67 -7.87 -23.40 -1.99
N ASP A 68 -8.52 -22.80 -2.97
CA ASP A 68 -8.59 -23.34 -4.33
C ASP A 68 -7.88 -22.43 -5.35
N VAL A 69 -7.69 -21.14 -5.04
CA VAL A 69 -6.90 -20.22 -5.88
C VAL A 69 -5.41 -20.34 -5.56
N ASN A 70 -4.58 -20.49 -6.58
CA ASN A 70 -3.11 -20.55 -6.45
C ASN A 70 -2.58 -19.32 -5.70
N TYR A 71 -1.88 -19.53 -4.58
CA TYR A 71 -1.40 -18.48 -3.67
C TYR A 71 -2.49 -17.54 -3.13
N GLY A 72 -3.77 -17.88 -3.28
CA GLY A 72 -4.87 -17.01 -2.84
C GLY A 72 -4.89 -16.79 -1.32
N TRP A 73 -4.46 -17.79 -0.53
CA TRP A 73 -4.24 -17.62 0.92
C TRP A 73 -3.23 -16.49 1.20
N LEU A 74 -2.10 -16.46 0.48
CA LEU A 74 -1.05 -15.48 0.67
C LEU A 74 -1.56 -14.09 0.31
N ILE A 75 -2.21 -13.93 -0.85
CA ILE A 75 -2.77 -12.66 -1.30
C ILE A 75 -3.83 -12.16 -0.30
N ARG A 76 -4.71 -13.04 0.17
CA ARG A 76 -5.75 -12.69 1.17
C ARG A 76 -5.13 -12.23 2.48
N TYR A 77 -4.13 -12.93 3.01
CA TYR A 77 -3.50 -12.53 4.26
C TYR A 77 -2.62 -11.28 4.11
N MET A 78 -1.97 -11.09 2.95
CA MET A 78 -1.28 -9.84 2.64
C MET A 78 -2.24 -8.66 2.61
N HIS A 79 -3.40 -8.79 1.96
CA HIS A 79 -4.40 -7.72 1.91
C HIS A 79 -5.00 -7.40 3.29
N ALA A 80 -5.29 -8.45 4.09
CA ALA A 80 -5.87 -8.29 5.41
C ALA A 80 -4.87 -7.67 6.41
N ASN A 81 -3.66 -8.22 6.53
CA ASN A 81 -2.64 -7.68 7.45
C ASN A 81 -2.03 -6.36 6.92
N GLY A 82 -1.98 -6.19 5.60
CA GLY A 82 -1.56 -4.95 4.95
C GLY A 82 -2.46 -3.77 5.31
N ALA A 83 -3.77 -4.00 5.48
CA ALA A 83 -4.69 -2.98 5.98
C ALA A 83 -4.33 -2.55 7.42
N SER A 84 -4.00 -3.49 8.31
CA SER A 84 -3.54 -3.15 9.67
C SER A 84 -2.23 -2.37 9.66
N LEU A 85 -1.26 -2.78 8.84
CA LEU A 85 0.00 -2.05 8.67
C LEU A 85 -0.24 -0.64 8.13
N PHE A 86 -1.17 -0.47 7.19
CA PHE A 86 -1.56 0.83 6.66
C PHE A 86 -2.00 1.78 7.79
N PHE A 87 -2.88 1.33 8.69
CA PHE A 87 -3.34 2.14 9.81
C PHE A 87 -2.22 2.43 10.82
N ILE A 88 -1.34 1.47 11.10
CA ILE A 88 -0.15 1.71 11.95
C ILE A 88 0.72 2.82 11.34
N CYS A 89 1.05 2.72 10.04
CA CYS A 89 1.83 3.75 9.36
C CYS A 89 1.11 5.10 9.34
N LEU A 90 -0.22 5.11 9.16
CA LEU A 90 -1.03 6.32 9.13
C LEU A 90 -1.01 7.05 10.47
N TYR A 91 -1.22 6.32 11.58
CA TYR A 91 -1.20 6.94 12.91
C TYR A 91 0.18 7.46 13.28
N LEU A 92 1.26 6.73 12.96
CA LEU A 92 2.63 7.20 13.22
C LEU A 92 2.99 8.39 12.32
N HIS A 93 2.51 8.41 11.06
CA HIS A 93 2.71 9.53 10.16
C HIS A 93 2.02 10.81 10.65
N ILE A 94 0.76 10.70 11.11
CA ILE A 94 -0.01 11.81 11.70
C ILE A 94 0.65 12.25 13.01
N GLY A 95 0.98 11.33 13.90
CA GLY A 95 1.62 11.62 15.18
C GLY A 95 2.93 12.39 15.02
N ARG A 96 3.75 12.03 14.01
CA ARG A 96 4.95 12.79 13.64
C ARG A 96 4.61 14.24 13.28
N GLY A 97 3.55 14.48 12.49
CA GLY A 97 3.15 15.83 12.08
C GLY A 97 2.49 16.67 13.18
N ILE A 98 2.06 16.04 14.27
CA ILE A 98 1.57 16.75 15.46
C ILE A 98 2.74 17.18 16.35
N TYR A 99 3.80 16.36 16.43
CA TYR A 99 4.93 16.61 17.32
C TYR A 99 5.95 17.60 16.77
N TYR A 100 6.22 17.58 15.46
CA TYR A 100 7.16 18.45 14.76
C TYR A 100 6.43 19.51 13.92
#